data_AF-A0A921L1S0-F1
#
_entry.id   AF-A0A921L1S0-F1
#
_cell.length_a   1.000
_cell.length_b   1.000
_cell.length_c   1.000
_cell.angle_alpha   90.00
_cell.angle_beta   90.00
_cell.angle_gamma   90.00
#
_symmetry.space_group_name_H-M   'P 1'
#
loop_
_entity.id
_entity.type
_entity.pdbx_description
1 polymer ?
#
loop_
_entity_poly.entity_id
_entity_poly.type
_entity_poly.pdbx_seq_one_letter_code
_entity_poly.pdbx_strand_id
1 'polypeptide(L)'
;MTEQQKPEHYQALTKEDYQKLIFDSPLNIGLKTLFSPIHSTNEYKILAQYIFDARNELFNLAKSMREKARQHPMKHVPLFFVVDYQNSSGGKFLRWRNQDQKRNGKPAWEQIVSNKDIPIEIRRSLVALEKDRIAFNAQMSVLNFILRQARECEEKINEVDSLFQEEL
;
A
#
# COMPACT_ATOMS: atom_id res chain seq x y z
N MET A 1 22.76 -6.73 30.90
CA MET A 1 21.62 -6.68 29.96
C MET A 1 21.26 -5.23 29.77
N THR A 2 21.65 -4.62 28.66
CA THR A 2 21.31 -3.24 28.32
C THR A 2 19.83 -3.19 27.96
N GLU A 3 19.03 -2.42 28.71
CA GLU A 3 17.69 -2.03 28.28
C GLU A 3 17.82 -1.32 26.92
N GLN A 4 17.37 -1.98 25.85
CA GLN A 4 17.21 -1.33 24.57
C GLN A 4 16.22 -0.18 24.76
N GLN A 5 16.74 1.05 24.66
CA GLN A 5 15.97 2.29 24.75
C GLN A 5 14.80 2.20 23.76
N LYS A 6 13.58 2.16 24.29
CA LYS A 6 12.37 2.08 23.46
C LYS A 6 12.28 3.37 22.64
N PRO A 7 11.94 3.29 21.34
CA PRO A 7 11.84 4.47 20.52
C PRO A 7 10.81 5.44 21.12
N GLU A 8 11.23 6.69 21.29
CA GLU A 8 10.37 7.75 21.84
C GLU A 8 9.20 8.07 20.90
N HIS A 9 9.35 7.80 19.60
CA HIS A 9 8.36 8.07 18.56
C HIS A 9 8.36 6.99 17.48
N TYR A 10 7.23 6.86 16.77
CA TYR A 10 7.10 6.05 15.56
C TYR A 10 8.15 6.45 14.53
N GLN A 11 8.91 5.46 14.06
CA GLN A 11 9.90 5.62 13.00
C GLN A 11 9.21 5.52 11.64
N ALA A 12 9.18 6.65 10.91
CA ALA A 12 8.63 6.72 9.56
C ALA A 12 9.34 5.75 8.61
N LEU A 13 8.64 5.33 7.57
CA LEU A 13 9.24 4.49 6.53
C LEU A 13 10.44 5.19 5.88
N THR A 14 11.56 4.47 5.77
CA THR A 14 12.78 4.96 5.13
C THR A 14 12.95 4.36 3.73
N LYS A 15 13.98 4.79 3.00
CA LYS A 15 14.31 4.18 1.70
C LYS A 15 14.65 2.70 1.84
N GLU A 16 15.25 2.32 2.96
CA GLU A 16 15.63 0.95 3.30
C GLU A 16 14.39 0.06 3.45
N ASP A 17 13.31 0.56 4.06
CA ASP A 17 12.04 -0.17 4.13
C ASP A 17 11.53 -0.52 2.72
N TYR A 18 11.73 0.36 1.73
CA TYR A 18 11.31 0.16 0.34
C TYR A 18 12.24 -0.73 -0.49
N GLN A 19 13.43 -1.10 0.00
CA GLN A 19 14.41 -1.87 -0.78
C GLN A 19 13.83 -3.19 -1.30
N LYS A 20 13.11 -3.94 -0.45
CA LYS A 20 12.49 -5.20 -0.88
C LYS A 20 11.49 -5.02 -2.01
N LEU A 21 10.68 -3.97 -1.95
CA LEU A 21 9.75 -3.66 -3.04
C LEU A 21 10.50 -3.34 -4.35
N ILE A 22 11.62 -2.63 -4.26
CA ILE A 22 12.36 -2.18 -5.45
C ILE A 22 13.23 -3.29 -6.05
N PHE A 23 13.85 -4.12 -5.21
CA PHE A 23 14.87 -5.09 -5.62
C PHE A 23 14.37 -6.54 -5.61
N ASP A 24 13.47 -6.91 -4.70
CA ASP A 24 12.99 -8.30 -4.53
C ASP A 24 11.63 -8.51 -5.24
N SER A 25 11.08 -7.49 -5.88
CA SER A 25 9.85 -7.57 -6.65
C SER A 25 10.06 -7.14 -8.10
N PRO A 26 9.21 -7.58 -9.04
CA PRO A 26 9.28 -7.17 -10.43
C PRO A 26 8.71 -5.75 -10.69
N LEU A 27 8.65 -4.87 -9.69
CA LEU A 27 8.11 -3.50 -9.86
C LEU A 27 8.81 -2.74 -10.98
N ASN A 28 10.15 -2.72 -10.99
CA ASN A 28 10.92 -1.95 -11.96
C ASN A 28 10.75 -2.49 -13.38
N ILE A 29 10.78 -3.81 -13.55
CA ILE A 29 10.57 -4.43 -14.86
C ILE A 29 9.11 -4.25 -15.30
N GLY A 30 8.14 -4.41 -14.41
CA GLY A 30 6.72 -4.18 -14.70
C GLY A 30 6.43 -2.75 -15.17
N LEU A 31 7.00 -1.74 -14.51
CA LEU A 31 6.85 -0.35 -14.95
C LEU A 31 7.54 -0.09 -16.30
N LYS A 32 8.71 -0.70 -16.55
CA LYS A 32 9.36 -0.60 -17.87
C LYS A 32 8.53 -1.27 -18.96
N THR A 33 8.00 -2.47 -18.70
CA THR A 33 7.11 -3.19 -19.62
C THR A 33 5.85 -2.39 -19.92
N LEU A 34 5.23 -1.77 -18.91
CA LEU A 34 4.04 -0.92 -19.09
C LEU A 34 4.26 0.22 -20.09
N PHE A 35 5.46 0.81 -20.11
CA PHE A 35 5.82 1.91 -21.01
C PHE A 35 6.68 1.46 -22.20
N SER A 36 6.61 0.17 -22.55
CA SER A 36 7.20 -0.39 -23.78
C SER A 36 6.09 -0.73 -24.79
N PRO A 37 6.43 -1.00 -26.07
CA PRO A 37 5.49 -1.61 -26.99
C PRO A 37 5.00 -2.96 -26.45
N ILE A 38 3.69 -3.20 -26.46
CA ILE A 38 3.04 -4.44 -26.03
C ILE A 38 2.08 -4.84 -27.15
N HIS A 39 2.25 -6.04 -27.72
CA HIS A 39 1.52 -6.45 -28.92
C HIS A 39 0.70 -7.73 -28.74
N SER A 40 0.93 -8.48 -27.67
CA SER A 40 0.29 -9.78 -27.47
C SER A 40 -0.45 -9.89 -26.14
N THR A 41 -1.43 -10.78 -26.11
CA THR A 41 -2.14 -11.19 -24.88
C THR A 41 -1.17 -11.71 -23.81
N ASN A 42 -0.15 -12.48 -24.22
CA ASN A 42 0.85 -13.04 -23.31
C ASN A 42 1.69 -11.96 -22.61
N GLU A 43 2.08 -10.89 -23.32
CA GLU A 43 2.81 -9.79 -22.71
C GLU A 43 1.96 -9.04 -21.67
N TYR A 44 0.66 -8.84 -21.94
CA TYR A 44 -0.27 -8.27 -20.94
C TYR A 44 -0.45 -9.17 -19.71
N LYS A 45 -0.49 -10.50 -19.88
CA LYS A 45 -0.49 -11.46 -18.77
C LYS A 45 0.77 -11.34 -17.92
N ILE A 46 1.94 -11.25 -18.55
CA ILE A 46 3.22 -11.07 -17.85
C ILE A 46 3.24 -9.74 -17.10
N LEU A 47 2.81 -8.64 -17.73
CA LEU A 47 2.69 -7.34 -17.06
C LEU A 47 1.76 -7.41 -15.85
N ALA A 48 0.58 -8.03 -16.00
CA ALA A 48 -0.36 -8.22 -14.90
C ALA A 48 0.27 -9.00 -13.75
N GLN A 49 1.04 -10.06 -14.05
CA GLN A 49 1.75 -10.83 -13.04
C GLN A 49 2.82 -9.98 -12.32
N TYR A 50 3.64 -9.23 -13.05
CA TYR A 50 4.64 -8.34 -12.44
C TYR A 50 4.01 -7.32 -11.49
N ILE A 51 2.92 -6.68 -11.89
CA ILE A 51 2.23 -5.69 -11.05
C ILE A 51 1.54 -6.36 -9.85
N PHE A 52 1.00 -7.56 -10.03
CA PHE A 52 0.42 -8.35 -8.94
C PHE A 52 1.47 -8.69 -7.87
N ASP A 53 2.66 -9.12 -8.26
CA ASP A 53 3.75 -9.48 -7.35
C ASP A 53 4.32 -8.24 -6.63
N ALA A 54 4.56 -7.15 -7.37
CA ALA A 54 4.95 -5.87 -6.77
C ALA A 54 3.92 -5.37 -5.75
N ARG A 55 2.62 -5.56 -6.03
CA ARG A 55 1.54 -5.20 -5.10
C ARG A 55 1.58 -6.05 -3.83
N ASN A 56 1.89 -7.34 -3.94
CA ASN A 56 2.02 -8.21 -2.78
C ASN A 56 3.22 -7.81 -1.91
N GLU A 57 4.34 -7.44 -2.52
CA GLU A 57 5.49 -6.91 -1.77
C GLU A 57 5.20 -5.55 -1.13
N LEU A 58 4.49 -4.65 -1.82
CA LEU A 58 4.02 -3.41 -1.20
C LEU A 58 3.13 -3.71 0.01
N PHE A 59 2.31 -4.75 -0.03
CA PHE A 59 1.50 -5.14 1.13
C PHE A 59 2.34 -5.62 2.33
N ASN A 60 3.56 -6.12 2.13
CA ASN A 60 4.45 -6.44 3.24
C ASN A 60 4.89 -5.17 4.01
N LEU A 61 5.02 -4.01 3.34
CA LEU A 61 5.23 -2.73 4.02
C LEU A 61 4.07 -2.37 4.96
N ALA A 62 2.82 -2.61 4.55
CA ALA A 62 1.67 -2.40 5.43
C ALA A 62 1.74 -3.26 6.71
N LYS A 63 2.26 -4.49 6.63
CA LYS A 63 2.47 -5.33 7.82
C LYS A 63 3.50 -4.67 8.76
N SER A 64 4.63 -4.21 8.23
CA SER A 64 5.66 -3.50 8.99
C SER A 64 5.11 -2.25 9.68
N MET A 65 4.35 -1.42 8.94
CA MET A 65 3.70 -0.22 9.49
C MET A 65 2.74 -0.55 10.64
N ARG A 66 1.96 -1.63 10.53
CA ARG A 66 1.07 -2.08 11.63
C ARG A 66 1.84 -2.54 12.85
N GLU A 67 2.92 -3.29 12.68
CA GLU A 67 3.74 -3.71 13.82
C GLU A 67 4.39 -2.50 14.50
N LYS A 68 4.94 -1.55 13.72
CA LYS A 68 5.45 -0.27 14.24
C LYS A 68 4.34 0.54 14.95
N ALA A 69 3.11 0.52 14.44
CA ALA A 69 1.95 1.19 15.05
C ALA A 69 1.50 0.56 16.37
N ARG A 70 1.84 -0.71 16.64
CA ARG A 70 1.55 -1.40 17.91
C ARG A 70 2.62 -1.18 18.97
N GLN A 71 3.69 -0.46 18.64
CA GLN A 71 4.78 -0.17 19.57
C GLN A 71 4.54 1.14 20.33
N HIS A 72 5.39 1.42 21.31
CA HIS A 72 5.41 2.72 21.99
C HIS A 72 5.77 3.84 20.99
N PRO A 73 5.16 5.04 21.07
CA PRO A 73 4.11 5.44 22.02
C PRO A 73 2.68 5.11 21.54
N MET A 74 2.52 4.67 20.29
CA MET A 74 1.23 4.46 19.63
C MET A 74 0.33 3.43 20.29
N LYS A 75 0.88 2.42 20.98
CA LYS A 75 0.12 1.41 21.72
C LYS A 75 -0.84 1.95 22.79
N HIS A 76 -0.61 3.18 23.25
CA HIS A 76 -1.44 3.84 24.27
C HIS A 76 -2.54 4.73 23.69
N VAL A 77 -2.56 4.89 22.36
CA VAL A 77 -3.56 5.69 21.67
C VAL A 77 -4.80 4.80 21.43
N PRO A 78 -6.04 5.26 21.71
CA PRO A 78 -7.27 4.50 21.49
C PRO A 78 -7.67 4.44 20.00
N LEU A 79 -6.69 4.18 19.13
CA LEU A 79 -6.85 4.05 17.69
C LEU A 79 -6.25 2.73 17.22
N PHE A 80 -6.99 2.05 16.33
CA PHE A 80 -6.53 0.87 15.64
C PHE A 80 -6.13 1.21 14.21
N PHE A 81 -4.98 0.67 13.81
CA PHE A 81 -4.46 0.74 12.45
C PHE A 81 -4.67 -0.61 11.77
N VAL A 82 -5.66 -0.68 10.87
CA VAL A 82 -6.14 -1.96 10.31
C VAL A 82 -5.98 -2.00 8.80
N VAL A 83 -5.90 -3.22 8.26
CA VAL A 83 -6.05 -3.46 6.81
C VAL A 83 -7.52 -3.75 6.56
N ASP A 84 -8.10 -2.97 5.66
CA ASP A 84 -9.42 -3.22 5.10
C ASP A 84 -9.30 -4.07 3.84
N TYR A 85 -10.09 -5.14 3.79
CA TYR A 85 -10.14 -6.11 2.70
C TYR A 85 -11.43 -5.98 1.87
N GLN A 86 -12.35 -5.07 2.23
CA GLN A 86 -13.74 -5.06 1.75
C GLN A 86 -13.97 -4.47 0.35
N ASN A 87 -12.94 -4.27 -0.47
CA ASN A 87 -13.13 -3.67 -1.79
C ASN A 87 -13.30 -4.76 -2.86
N SER A 88 -14.36 -4.65 -3.67
CA SER A 88 -14.63 -5.50 -4.85
C SER A 88 -13.48 -5.55 -5.86
N SER A 89 -12.52 -4.62 -5.76
CA SER A 89 -11.27 -4.59 -6.53
C SER A 89 -10.13 -5.44 -5.96
N GLY A 90 -10.32 -6.11 -4.82
CA GLY A 90 -9.30 -6.90 -4.13
C GLY A 90 -8.16 -6.08 -3.49
N GLY A 91 -8.32 -4.74 -3.43
CA GLY A 91 -7.32 -3.84 -2.88
C GLY A 91 -7.24 -3.90 -1.35
N LYS A 92 -6.03 -3.96 -0.80
CA LYS A 92 -5.75 -4.00 0.63
C LYS A 92 -5.35 -2.61 1.13
N PHE A 93 -6.23 -1.92 1.85
CA PHE A 93 -6.01 -0.52 2.24
C PHE A 93 -5.81 -0.35 3.75
N LEU A 94 -4.95 0.57 4.15
CA LEU A 94 -4.77 0.92 5.55
C LEU A 94 -5.80 1.98 5.98
N ARG A 95 -6.41 1.74 7.15
CA ARG A 95 -7.48 2.58 7.73
C ARG A 95 -7.28 2.77 9.23
N TRP A 96 -7.67 3.95 9.70
CA TRP A 96 -7.86 4.23 11.12
C TRP A 96 -9.25 3.82 11.57
N ARG A 97 -9.32 3.10 12.69
CA ARG A 97 -10.55 2.77 13.40
C ARG A 97 -10.42 3.21 14.84
N ASN A 98 -11.48 3.73 15.43
CA ASN A 98 -11.54 4.02 16.87
C ASN A 98 -12.16 2.82 17.61
N GLN A 99 -11.77 2.60 18.87
CA GLN A 99 -12.37 1.62 19.78
C GLN A 99 -13.89 1.71 19.85
N ASP A 100 -14.44 2.93 19.85
CA ASP A 100 -15.88 3.13 19.96
C ASP A 100 -16.63 3.01 18.63
N GLN A 101 -15.93 2.74 17.52
CA GLN A 101 -16.45 2.70 16.13
C GLN A 101 -17.19 3.96 15.63
N LYS A 102 -17.39 4.96 16.49
CA LYS A 102 -18.12 6.22 16.21
C LYS A 102 -17.35 7.22 15.35
N ARG A 103 -16.02 7.11 15.29
CA ARG A 103 -15.14 8.00 14.51
C ARG A 103 -14.13 7.15 13.74
N ASN A 104 -14.18 7.21 12.41
CA ASN A 104 -13.28 6.47 11.52
C ASN A 104 -12.54 7.46 10.61
N GLY A 105 -11.34 7.09 10.14
CA GLY A 105 -10.57 7.94 9.23
C GLY A 105 -10.07 9.24 9.88
N LYS A 106 -10.15 10.36 9.15
CA LYS A 106 -9.61 11.67 9.57
C LYS A 106 -10.10 12.14 10.96
N PRO A 107 -11.42 12.11 11.26
CA PRO A 107 -11.92 12.50 12.58
C PRO A 107 -11.35 11.71 13.77
N ALA A 108 -10.80 10.51 13.52
CA ALA A 108 -10.27 9.65 14.57
C ALA A 108 -8.90 10.14 15.08
N TRP A 109 -8.00 10.57 14.19
CA TRP A 109 -6.66 11.02 14.56
C TRP A 109 -6.52 12.53 14.70
N GLU A 110 -7.32 13.33 14.00
CA GLU A 110 -7.21 14.80 13.96
C GLU A 110 -7.37 15.45 15.35
N GLN A 111 -8.28 14.91 16.16
CA GLN A 111 -8.52 15.39 17.52
C GLN A 111 -7.32 15.17 18.45
N ILE A 112 -6.64 14.03 18.30
CA ILE A 112 -5.46 13.70 19.12
C ILE A 112 -4.28 14.57 18.70
N VAL A 113 -4.07 14.75 17.40
CA VAL A 113 -2.98 15.59 16.88
C VAL A 113 -3.13 17.07 17.28
N SER A 114 -4.38 17.56 17.34
CA SER A 114 -4.70 18.95 17.65
C SER A 114 -4.76 19.25 19.16
N ASN A 115 -4.90 18.23 20.00
CA ASN A 115 -4.95 18.41 21.45
C ASN A 115 -3.55 18.64 22.03
N LYS A 116 -3.30 19.84 22.59
CA LYS A 116 -2.00 20.22 23.15
C LYS A 116 -1.68 19.52 24.47
N ASP A 117 -2.68 18.96 25.15
CA ASP A 117 -2.51 18.21 26.39
C ASP A 117 -1.99 16.79 26.13
N ILE A 118 -2.07 16.31 24.88
CA ILE A 118 -1.47 15.05 24.47
C ILE A 118 0.04 15.24 24.30
N PRO A 119 0.87 14.34 24.86
CA PRO A 119 2.31 14.39 24.71
C PRO A 119 2.76 14.52 23.24
N ILE A 120 3.77 15.37 23.01
CA ILE A 120 4.20 15.76 21.67
C ILE A 120 4.71 14.57 20.85
N GLU A 121 5.30 13.58 21.50
CA GLU A 121 5.80 12.34 20.92
C GLU A 121 4.68 11.46 20.34
N ILE A 122 3.51 11.40 20.99
CA ILE A 122 2.32 10.72 20.47
C ILE A 122 1.81 11.46 19.23
N ARG A 123 1.71 12.80 19.31
CA ARG A 123 1.24 13.63 18.18
C ARG A 123 2.17 13.52 16.97
N ARG A 124 3.48 13.58 17.18
CA ARG A 124 4.49 13.38 16.12
C ARG A 124 4.40 11.99 15.51
N SER A 125 4.23 10.95 16.33
CA SER A 125 4.10 9.58 15.88
C SER A 125 2.85 9.38 15.00
N LEU A 126 1.71 9.93 15.42
CA LEU A 126 0.47 9.92 14.64
C LEU A 126 0.61 10.62 13.29
N VAL A 127 1.23 11.81 13.26
CA VAL A 127 1.45 12.56 12.02
C VAL A 127 2.34 11.77 11.06
N ALA A 128 3.43 11.18 11.56
CA ALA A 128 4.33 10.37 10.74
C ALA A 128 3.63 9.13 10.16
N LEU A 129 2.91 8.38 10.99
CA LEU A 129 2.18 7.19 10.56
C LEU A 129 1.03 7.52 9.58
N GLU A 130 0.35 8.67 9.75
CA GLU A 130 -0.66 9.12 8.78
C GLU A 130 -0.06 9.45 7.41
N LYS A 131 1.12 10.08 7.37
CA LYS A 131 1.83 10.35 6.11
C LYS A 131 2.19 9.04 5.40
N ASP A 132 2.72 8.06 6.12
CA ASP A 132 3.05 6.75 5.55
C ASP A 132 1.78 6.04 5.05
N ARG A 133 0.66 6.12 5.79
CA ARG A 133 -0.63 5.55 5.37
C ARG A 133 -1.13 6.17 4.06
N ILE A 134 -1.03 7.49 3.92
CA ILE A 134 -1.43 8.21 2.71
C ILE A 134 -0.58 7.73 1.52
N ALA A 135 0.74 7.70 1.68
CA ALA A 135 1.66 7.25 0.63
C ALA A 135 1.38 5.79 0.22
N PHE A 136 1.30 4.88 1.20
CA PHE A 136 0.98 3.47 0.96
C PHE A 136 -0.33 3.30 0.20
N ASN A 137 -1.41 3.96 0.64
CA ASN A 137 -2.71 3.81 -0.01
C ASN A 137 -2.73 4.39 -1.43
N ALA A 138 -1.99 5.47 -1.69
CA ALA A 138 -1.82 6.01 -3.03
C ALA A 138 -1.08 5.01 -3.94
N GLN A 139 0.06 4.49 -3.47
CA GLN A 139 0.87 3.49 -4.19
C GLN A 139 0.05 2.22 -4.49
N MET A 140 -0.70 1.72 -3.49
CA MET A 140 -1.59 0.57 -3.64
C MET A 140 -2.72 0.83 -4.66
N SER A 141 -3.27 2.06 -4.69
CA SER A 141 -4.28 2.44 -5.68
C SER A 141 -3.72 2.41 -7.11
N VAL A 142 -2.50 2.95 -7.30
CA VAL A 142 -1.82 2.94 -8.60
C VAL A 142 -1.57 1.51 -9.08
N LEU A 143 -1.02 0.63 -8.24
CA LEU A 143 -0.76 -0.76 -8.63
C LEU A 143 -2.04 -1.53 -8.95
N ASN A 144 -3.12 -1.31 -8.19
CA ASN A 144 -4.42 -1.92 -8.50
C ASN A 144 -4.99 -1.41 -9.82
N PHE A 145 -4.83 -0.12 -10.12
CA PHE A 145 -5.26 0.46 -11.38
C PHE A 145 -4.50 -0.15 -12.56
N ILE A 146 -3.16 -0.20 -12.49
CA ILE A 146 -2.33 -0.80 -13.54
C ILE A 146 -2.70 -2.27 -13.74
N LEU A 147 -2.86 -3.05 -12.68
CA LEU A 147 -3.24 -4.45 -12.77
C LEU A 147 -4.57 -4.65 -13.49
N ARG A 148 -5.57 -3.83 -13.16
CA ARG A 148 -6.88 -3.86 -13.83
C ARG A 148 -6.76 -3.50 -15.30
N GLN A 149 -6.00 -2.45 -15.63
CA GLN A 149 -5.77 -2.05 -17.03
C GLN A 149 -5.04 -3.13 -17.83
N ALA A 150 -4.04 -3.79 -17.27
CA ALA A 150 -3.33 -4.87 -17.95
C ALA A 150 -4.27 -6.02 -18.35
N ARG A 151 -5.20 -6.41 -17.45
CA ARG A 151 -6.21 -7.45 -17.72
C ARG A 151 -7.26 -7.01 -18.75
N GLU A 152 -7.75 -5.78 -18.64
CA GLU A 152 -8.71 -5.24 -19.62
C GLU A 152 -8.09 -5.12 -21.01
N CYS A 153 -6.80 -4.78 -21.11
CA CYS A 153 -6.10 -4.72 -22.38
C CYS A 153 -5.79 -6.12 -22.95
N GLU A 154 -5.48 -7.11 -22.10
CA GLU A 154 -5.36 -8.51 -22.52
C GLU A 154 -6.62 -8.98 -23.26
N GLU A 155 -7.80 -8.72 -22.68
CA GLU A 155 -9.09 -9.08 -23.28
C GLU A 155 -9.32 -8.38 -24.63
N LYS A 156 -9.02 -7.08 -24.70
CA LYS A 156 -9.17 -6.28 -25.93
C LYS A 156 -8.24 -6.74 -27.05
N ILE A 157 -6.97 -7.05 -26.74
CA ILE A 157 -6.04 -7.59 -27.74
C ILE A 157 -6.50 -8.96 -28.21
N ASN A 158 -6.95 -9.82 -27.28
CA ASN A 158 -7.48 -11.13 -27.65
C ASN A 158 -8.69 -11.02 -28.59
N GLU A 159 -9.57 -10.05 -28.38
CA GLU A 159 -10.69 -9.76 -29.27
C GLU A 159 -10.22 -9.34 -30.67
N VAL A 160 -9.26 -8.41 -30.75
CA VAL A 160 -8.67 -7.97 -32.02
C VAL A 160 -8.04 -9.14 -32.77
N ASP A 161 -7.20 -9.94 -32.09
CA ASP A 161 -6.54 -11.11 -32.67
C ASP A 161 -7.56 -12.17 -33.11
N SER A 162 -8.66 -12.34 -32.37
CA SER A 162 -9.71 -13.31 -32.72
C SER A 162 -10.51 -12.88 -33.95
N LEU A 163 -10.73 -11.58 -34.15
CA LEU A 163 -11.38 -11.02 -35.34
C LEU A 163 -10.47 -11.10 -36.57
N PHE A 164 -9.16 -10.94 -36.37
CA PHE A 164 -8.14 -11.11 -37.40
C PHE A 164 -7.79 -12.60 -37.56
N GLN A 165 -8.72 -13.38 -38.13
CA GLN A 165 -8.37 -14.70 -38.66
C GLN A 165 -7.72 -14.50 -40.03
N GLU A 166 -6.45 -14.87 -40.20
CA GLU A 166 -5.90 -15.05 -41.55
C GLU A 166 -6.72 -16.15 -42.24
N GLU A 167 -7.36 -15.81 -43.37
CA GLU A 167 -7.89 -16.82 -44.29
C GLU A 167 -6.69 -17.63 -44.80
N LEU A 168 -6.53 -18.85 -44.29
CA LEU A 168 -5.59 -19.85 -44.80
C LEU A 168 -5.96 -20.32 -46.21
#